data_AF-A0A7K3PXB1-F1
#
_entry.id   AF-A0A7K3PXB1-F1
#
_cell.length_a   1.000
_cell.length_b   1.000
_cell.length_c   1.000
_cell.angle_alpha   90.00
_cell.angle_beta   90.00
_cell.angle_gamma   90.00
#
_symmetry.space_group_name_H-M   'P 1'
#
loop_
_entity.id
_entity.type
_entity.pdbx_description
1 polymer ?
#
loop_
_entity_poly.entity_id
_entity_poly.type
_entity_poly.pdbx_seq_one_letter_code
_entity_poly.pdbx_strand_id
1 'polypeptide(L)' 'MSIDTAMDSAVDIDLVIVLVAALWGAATGALLPRAAYRFSAPSGEAWHERCPEGHPVRGWLGR' A
#
# COMPACT_ATOMS: atom_id res chain seq x y z
N MET A 1 17.63 31.33 18.31
CA MET A 1 16.24 31.10 18.78
C MET A 1 15.23 31.05 17.64
N SER A 2 15.18 32.01 16.70
CA SER A 2 14.21 31.94 15.58
C SER A 2 14.62 31.04 14.41
N ILE A 3 15.93 30.84 14.18
CA ILE A 3 16.43 30.02 13.06
C ILE A 3 16.38 28.53 13.41
N ASP A 4 16.65 28.18 14.67
CA ASP A 4 16.73 26.81 15.16
C ASP A 4 15.35 26.11 15.09
N THR A 5 14.27 26.80 15.48
CA THR A 5 12.89 26.28 15.40
C THR A 5 12.41 26.11 13.95
N ALA A 6 12.84 26.98 13.03
CA ALA A 6 12.49 26.86 11.61
C ALA A 6 13.20 25.67 10.95
N MET A 7 14.45 25.41 11.34
CA MET A 7 15.22 24.24 10.89
C MET A 7 14.60 22.94 11.43
N ASP A 8 14.25 22.88 12.71
CA ASP A 8 13.57 21.72 13.33
C ASP A 8 12.26 21.40 12.60
N SER A 9 11.43 22.42 12.34
CA SER A 9 10.15 22.27 11.62
C SER A 9 10.34 21.78 10.18
N ALA A 10 11.42 22.18 9.51
CA ALA A 10 11.72 21.72 8.15
C ALA A 10 12.16 20.24 8.16
N VAL A 11 13.05 19.86 9.09
CA VAL A 11 13.49 18.47 9.27
C VAL A 11 12.30 17.57 9.64
N ASP A 12 11.36 18.05 10.46
CA ASP A 12 10.13 17.34 10.77
C ASP A 12 9.24 17.15 9.54
N ILE A 13 9.05 18.18 8.71
CA ILE A 13 8.28 18.08 7.47
C ILE A 13 8.93 17.08 6.51
N ASP A 14 10.26 17.13 6.34
CA ASP A 14 11.00 16.17 5.52
C ASP A 14 10.82 14.74 6.02
N LEU A 15 10.91 14.52 7.34
CA LEU A 15 10.68 13.22 7.95
C LEU A 15 9.24 12.73 7.71
N VAL A 16 8.24 13.62 7.86
CA VAL A 16 6.84 13.28 7.59
C VAL A 16 6.65 12.89 6.12
N ILE A 17 7.24 13.62 5.18
CA ILE A 17 7.16 13.30 3.75
C ILE A 17 7.81 11.95 3.46
N VAL A 18 9.00 11.69 4.02
CA VAL A 18 9.71 10.41 3.86
C VAL A 18 8.87 9.26 4.43
N LEU A 19 8.28 9.44 5.61
CA LEU A 19 7.42 8.43 6.23
C LEU A 19 6.18 8.15 5.37
N VAL A 20 5.50 9.19 4.87
CA VAL A 20 4.33 9.03 4.00
C VAL A 20 4.73 8.32 2.70
N ALA A 21 5.85 8.71 2.08
CA ALA A 21 6.34 8.06 0.87
C ALA A 21 6.70 6.58 1.11
N ALA A 22 7.36 6.27 2.22
CA ALA A 22 7.72 4.90 2.59
C ALA A 22 6.47 4.05 2.87
N LEU A 23 5.50 4.59 3.62
CA LEU A 23 4.24 3.92 3.89
C LEU A 23 3.44 3.70 2.60
N TRP A 24 3.41 4.68 1.71
CA TRP A 24 2.75 4.56 0.41
C TRP A 24 3.42 3.50 -0.47
N GLY A 25 4.76 3.49 -0.54
CA GLY A 25 5.54 2.48 -1.24
C GLY A 25 5.32 1.07 -0.68
N ALA A 26 5.32 0.93 0.65
CA ALA A 26 5.03 -0.34 1.31
C ALA A 26 3.59 -0.81 1.06
N ALA A 27 2.61 0.11 1.15
CA ALA A 27 1.21 -0.21 0.90
C ALA A 27 0.98 -0.63 -0.56
N THR A 28 1.49 0.13 -1.52
CA THR A 28 1.40 -0.21 -2.95
C THR A 28 2.14 -1.50 -3.26
N GLY A 29 3.35 -1.70 -2.74
CA GLY A 29 4.12 -2.93 -2.88
C GLY A 29 3.45 -4.16 -2.26
N ALA A 30 2.68 -4.00 -1.18
CA ALA A 30 1.90 -5.09 -0.59
C ALA A 30 0.58 -5.36 -1.34
N LEU A 31 -0.05 -4.31 -1.88
CA LEU A 31 -1.32 -4.41 -2.62
C LEU A 31 -1.13 -4.94 -4.05
N LEU A 32 0.01 -4.65 -4.69
CA LEU A 32 0.27 -5.01 -6.09
C LEU A 32 0.31 -6.53 -6.33
N PRO A 33 1.02 -7.37 -5.53
CA PRO A 33 0.99 -8.83 -5.65
C PRO A 33 -0.41 -9.39 -5.45
N ARG A 34 -1.19 -8.80 -4.53
CA ARG A 34 -2.57 -9.20 -4.24
C ARG A 34 -3.50 -8.94 -5.43
N ALA A 35 -3.38 -7.76 -6.05
CA ALA A 35 -4.13 -7.41 -7.23
C ALA A 35 -3.73 -8.28 -8.43
N ALA A 36 -2.43 -8.47 -8.65
CA ALA A 36 -1.91 -9.31 -9.72
C ALA A 36 -2.42 -10.75 -9.61
N TYR A 37 -2.43 -11.33 -8.41
CA TYR A 37 -3.00 -12.66 -8.16
C TYR A 37 -4.50 -12.71 -8.44
N ARG A 38 -5.27 -11.68 -8.04
CA ARG A 38 -6.72 -11.66 -8.31
C ARG A 38 -7.03 -11.59 -9.81
N PHE A 39 -6.24 -10.82 -10.55
CA PHE A 39 -6.39 -10.62 -12.00
C PHE A 39 -5.74 -11.69 -12.86
N SER A 40 -4.95 -12.61 -12.29
CA SER A 40 -4.38 -13.74 -13.05
C SER A 40 -5.40 -14.85 -13.34
N ALA A 41 -6.68 -14.66 -12.97
CA ALA A 41 -7.74 -15.61 -13.30
C ALA A 41 -7.90 -15.73 -14.83
N PRO A 42 -8.08 -16.94 -15.36
CA PRO A 42 -8.35 -17.15 -16.79
C PRO A 42 -9.53 -16.30 -17.28
N SER A 43 -9.41 -15.79 -18.50
CA SER A 43 -10.46 -14.96 -19.10
C SER A 43 -11.77 -15.75 -19.23
N GLY A 44 -12.82 -15.29 -18.57
CA GLY A 44 -14.13 -15.96 -18.53
C GLY A 44 -14.47 -16.62 -17.19
N GLU A 45 -13.51 -16.69 -16.27
CA GLU A 45 -13.73 -17.18 -14.90
C GLU A 45 -13.82 -16.02 -13.90
N ALA A 46 -14.47 -16.26 -12.76
CA ALA A 46 -14.51 -15.29 -11.67
C ALA A 46 -13.09 -15.04 -11.13
N TRP A 47 -12.80 -13.78 -10.76
CA TRP A 47 -11.51 -13.40 -10.20
C TRP A 47 -11.16 -14.21 -8.94
N HIS A 48 -9.87 -14.41 -8.67
CA HIS A 48 -9.46 -15.19 -7.50
C HIS A 48 -9.81 -14.47 -6.19
N GLU A 49 -10.80 -15.00 -5.47
CA GLU A 49 -11.24 -14.48 -4.16
C GLU A 49 -10.61 -15.21 -2.98
N ARG A 50 -9.92 -16.34 -3.23
CA ARG A 50 -9.29 -17.18 -2.22
C ARG A 50 -7.82 -17.39 -2.57
N CYS A 51 -6.97 -17.28 -1.55
CA CYS A 51 -5.56 -17.66 -1.61
C CYS A 51 -5.47 -19.19 -1.85
N PRO A 52 -4.37 -19.73 -2.41
CA PRO A 52 -4.14 -21.18 -2.49
C PRO A 52 -4.34 -21.93 -1.16
N GLU A 53 -4.09 -21.28 -0.02
CA GLU A 53 -4.35 -21.81 1.33
C GLU A 53 -5.85 -21.78 1.76
N GLY A 54 -6.76 -21.41 0.86
CA GLY A 54 -8.20 -21.32 1.13
C GLY A 54 -8.66 -20.05 1.86
N HIS A 55 -7.74 -19.18 2.27
CA HIS A 55 -8.09 -17.93 2.96
C HIS A 55 -8.75 -16.91 2.02
N PRO A 56 -9.80 -16.20 2.46
CA PRO A 56 -10.40 -15.14 1.66
C PRO A 56 -9.38 -14.03 1.43
N VAL A 57 -9.20 -13.63 0.17
CA VAL A 57 -8.43 -12.47 -0.23
C VAL A 57 -9.26 -11.24 0.13
N ARG A 58 -9.38 -10.95 1.45
CA ARG A 58 -10.06 -9.78 2.01
C ARG A 58 -9.56 -8.50 1.34
N GLY A 59 -10.38 -7.93 0.48
CA GLY A 59 -10.13 -6.66 -0.18
C GLY A 59 -11.44 -5.92 -0.24
N TRP A 60 -11.41 -4.63 0.07
CA TRP A 60 -12.59 -3.75 -0.03
C TRP A 60 -13.09 -3.59 -1.48
N LEU A 61 -12.30 -4.04 -2.47
CA LEU A 61 -12.76 -4.24 -3.84
C LEU A 61 -13.55 -5.55 -3.96
N GLY A 62 -14.87 -5.45 -3.76
CA GLY A 62 -15.85 -6.38 -4.35
C GLY A 62 -16.48 -7.38 -3.41
N ARG A 63 -17.80 -7.18 -3.20
CA ARG A 63 -18.78 -8.26 -3.18
C ARG A 63 -19.21 -8.54 -4.62
#